data_AF-A0A927ZHZ4-F1
#
_entry.id   AF-A0A927ZHZ4-F1
#
_cell.length_a   1.000
_cell.length_b   1.000
_cell.length_c   1.000
_cell.angle_alpha   90.00
_cell.angle_beta   90.00
_cell.angle_gamma   90.00
#
_symmetry.space_group_name_H-M   'P 1'
#
loop_
_entity.id
_entity.type
_entity.pdbx_description
1 polymer ?
#
loop_
_entity_poly.entity_id
_entity_poly.type
_entity_poly.pdbx_seq_one_letter_code
_entity_poly.pdbx_strand_id
1 'polypeptide(L)' 'MEIKNKLKEIRMREYMMDSGEFAKFLGVPRSTYSQWETGNNNPTLNKAFEIAEKLERKLVDIWYSE' A
#
# COMPACT_ATOMS: atom_id res chain seq x y z
N MET A 1 16.31 -8.98 6.64
CA MET A 1 15.71 -7.71 6.22
C MET A 1 14.28 -8.00 5.89
N GLU A 2 13.36 -7.54 6.73
CA GLU A 2 11.93 -7.68 6.51
C GLU A 2 11.42 -6.37 5.91
N ILE A 3 10.62 -6.44 4.84
CA ILE A 3 10.02 -5.24 4.24
C ILE A 3 8.72 -4.95 4.99
N LYS A 4 8.65 -3.77 5.62
CA LYS A 4 7.45 -3.21 6.25
C LYS A 4 6.79 -2.18 5.35
N ASN A 5 5.55 -1.82 5.66
CA ASN A 5 4.81 -0.82 4.92
C ASN A 5 3.96 0.10 5.81
N LYS A 6 3.58 1.26 5.27
CA LYS A 6 2.71 2.26 5.92
C LYS A 6 1.32 2.37 5.29
N LEU A 7 0.88 1.38 4.50
CA LEU A 7 -0.39 1.46 3.77
C LEU A 7 -1.58 1.70 4.70
N LYS A 8 -1.61 1.05 5.86
CA LYS A 8 -2.66 1.25 6.87
C LYS A 8 -2.69 2.69 7.39
N GLU A 9 -1.52 3.25 7.68
CA GLU A 9 -1.40 4.62 8.17
C GLU A 9 -1.86 5.62 7.12
N ILE A 10 -1.37 5.48 5.89
CA ILE A 10 -1.75 6.31 4.73
C ILE A 10 -3.27 6.26 4.53
N ARG A 11 -3.85 5.05 4.47
CA ARG A 11 -5.29 4.86 4.31
C ARG A 11 -6.10 5.54 5.41
N MET A 12 -5.72 5.34 6.68
CA MET A 12 -6.51 5.82 7.81
C MET A 12 -6.34 7.32 8.08
N ARG A 13 -5.15 7.87 7.88
CA ARG A 13 -4.85 9.27 8.23
C ARG A 13 -5.07 10.24 7.08
N GLU A 14 -4.80 9.84 5.86
CA GLU A 14 -4.79 10.74 4.70
C GLU A 14 -6.06 10.61 3.87
N TYR A 15 -6.49 9.38 3.63
CA TYR A 15 -7.66 9.10 2.79
C TYR A 15 -8.95 8.88 3.58
N MET A 16 -8.84 8.46 4.84
CA MET A 16 -9.97 8.12 5.72
C MET A 16 -10.96 7.12 5.10
N MET A 17 -10.44 6.18 4.30
CA MET A 17 -11.22 5.18 3.57
C MET A 17 -11.22 3.83 4.30
N ASP A 18 -12.29 3.05 4.09
CA ASP A 18 -12.25 1.65 4.44
C ASP A 18 -11.30 0.86 3.50
N SER A 19 -10.92 -0.36 3.88
CA SER A 19 -9.95 -1.15 3.11
C SER A 19 -10.45 -1.51 1.69
N GLY A 20 -11.77 -1.60 1.48
CA GLY A 20 -12.36 -1.89 0.17
C GLY A 20 -12.36 -0.66 -0.73
N GLU A 21 -12.76 0.50 -0.20
CA GLU A 21 -12.70 1.80 -0.86
C GLU A 21 -11.27 2.13 -1.28
N PHE A 22 -10.31 1.94 -0.37
CA PHE A 22 -8.92 2.23 -0.66
C PHE A 22 -8.31 1.23 -1.65
N ALA A 23 -8.66 -0.05 -1.59
CA ALA A 23 -8.25 -1.03 -2.62
C ALA A 23 -8.79 -0.65 -4.00
N LYS A 24 -10.06 -0.22 -4.09
CA LYS A 24 -10.68 0.28 -5.31
C LYS A 24 -9.99 1.56 -5.80
N PHE A 25 -9.68 2.48 -4.89
CA PHE A 25 -8.89 3.67 -5.18
C PHE A 25 -7.52 3.29 -5.76
N LEU A 26 -6.82 2.31 -5.19
CA LEU A 26 -5.54 1.81 -5.69
C LEU A 26 -5.65 1.00 -7.00
N GLY A 27 -6.86 0.58 -7.40
CA GLY A 27 -7.08 -0.21 -8.61
C GLY A 27 -6.69 -1.68 -8.44
N VAL A 28 -6.76 -2.21 -7.22
CA VAL A 28 -6.38 -3.60 -6.91
C VAL A 28 -7.51 -4.34 -6.18
N PRO A 29 -7.55 -5.69 -6.23
CA PRO A 29 -8.50 -6.45 -5.44
C PRO A 29 -8.35 -6.17 -3.94
N ARG A 30 -9.47 -6.13 -3.20
CA ARG A 30 -9.47 -5.93 -1.74
C ARG A 30 -8.61 -6.97 -1.01
N SER A 31 -8.61 -8.22 -1.46
CA SER A 31 -7.80 -9.31 -0.90
C SER A 31 -6.30 -9.03 -1.08
N THR A 32 -5.89 -8.58 -2.27
CA THR A 32 -4.52 -8.19 -2.58
C THR A 32 -4.06 -7.03 -1.69
N TYR A 33 -4.87 -5.97 -1.61
CA TYR A 33 -4.59 -4.85 -0.72
C TYR A 33 -4.47 -5.30 0.75
N SER A 34 -5.39 -6.14 1.21
CA SER A 34 -5.37 -6.66 2.58
C SER A 34 -4.08 -7.41 2.89
N GLN A 35 -3.58 -8.23 1.96
CA GLN A 35 -2.32 -8.96 2.16
C GLN A 35 -1.12 -8.01 2.24
N TRP A 36 -1.13 -6.93 1.46
CA TRP A 36 -0.10 -5.90 1.52
C TRP A 36 -0.16 -5.11 2.82
N GLU A 37 -1.35 -4.64 3.22
CA GLU A 37 -1.54 -3.86 4.46
C GLU A 37 -1.07 -4.65 5.70
N THR A 38 -1.30 -5.96 5.74
CA THR A 38 -0.89 -6.81 6.87
C THR A 38 0.56 -7.31 6.77
N GLY A 39 1.27 -7.03 5.67
CA GLY A 39 2.64 -7.51 5.44
C GLY A 39 2.75 -9.00 5.09
N ASN A 40 1.63 -9.68 4.83
CA ASN A 40 1.62 -11.10 4.47
C ASN A 40 2.22 -11.34 3.07
N ASN A 41 2.11 -10.34 2.19
CA ASN A 41 2.72 -10.34 0.87
C ASN A 41 3.11 -8.92 0.50
N ASN A 42 4.04 -8.77 -0.44
CA ASN A 42 4.43 -7.48 -0.98
C ASN A 42 4.02 -7.37 -2.45
N PRO A 43 3.73 -6.16 -2.96
CA PRO A 43 3.56 -5.96 -4.39
C PRO A 43 4.85 -6.30 -5.15
N THR A 44 4.71 -6.61 -6.44
CA THR A 44 5.87 -6.57 -7.33
C THR A 44 6.44 -5.16 -7.39
N LEU A 45 7.73 -5.01 -7.71
CA LEU A 45 8.37 -3.70 -7.79
C LEU A 45 7.61 -2.75 -8.72
N ASN A 46 7.20 -3.22 -9.91
CA ASN A 46 6.41 -2.43 -10.86
C ASN A 46 5.08 -1.94 -10.26
N LYS A 47 4.36 -2.81 -9.54
CA LYS A 47 3.08 -2.44 -8.92
C LYS A 47 3.30 -1.48 -7.74
N ALA A 48 4.40 -1.63 -7.01
CA ALA A 48 4.77 -0.74 -5.94
C ALA A 48 5.08 0.68 -6.45
N PHE A 49 5.74 0.80 -7.61
CA PHE A 49 5.95 2.08 -8.30
C PHE A 49 4.63 2.72 -8.75
N GLU A 50 3.75 1.95 -9.40
CA GLU A 50 2.42 2.44 -9.82
C GLU A 50 1.60 2.98 -8.64
N ILE A 51 1.64 2.29 -7.50
CA ILE A 51 0.96 2.74 -6.28
C ILE A 51 1.65 3.96 -5.68
N ALA A 52 2.98 4.02 -5.68
CA ALA A 52 3.72 5.17 -5.21
C ALA A 52 3.40 6.44 -6.00
N GLU A 53 3.31 6.34 -7.33
CA GLU A 53 2.86 7.43 -8.20
C GLU A 53 1.43 7.86 -7.88
N LYS A 54 0.52 6.89 -7.70
CA LYS A 54 -0.89 7.18 -7.39
C LYS A 54 -1.11 7.83 -6.02
N LEU A 55 -0.24 7.52 -5.07
CA LEU A 55 -0.23 8.11 -3.73
C LEU A 55 0.60 9.39 -3.66
N GLU A 56 1.21 9.83 -4.77
CA GLU A 56 2.12 10.98 -4.86
C GLU A 56 3.25 10.93 -3.79
N ARG A 57 3.80 9.73 -3.57
CA ARG A 57 4.80 9.44 -2.52
C ARG A 57 5.99 8.69 -3.09
N LYS A 58 7.14 8.77 -2.42
CA LYS A 58 8.28 7.92 -2.78
C LYS A 58 8.02 6.49 -2.32
N LEU A 59 8.56 5.53 -3.06
CA LEU A 59 8.46 4.11 -2.72
C LEU A 59 8.91 3.84 -1.28
N VAL A 60 10.02 4.45 -0.86
CA VAL A 60 10.61 4.30 0.48
C VAL A 60 9.79 4.91 1.62
N ASP A 61 8.87 5.82 1.30
CA ASP A 61 7.94 6.39 2.28
C ASP A 61 6.78 5.44 2.57
N ILE A 62 6.48 4.54 1.62
CA ILE A 62 5.40 3.55 1.71
C ILE A 62 5.94 2.18 2.16
N TRP A 63 7.01 1.68 1.54
CA TRP A 63 7.66 0.40 1.86
C TRP A 63 9.12 0.61 2.24
N TYR A 64 9.55 0.07 3.38
CA TYR A 64 10.89 0.26 3.92
C TYR A 64 11.44 -1.02 4.55
N SER A 65 12.75 -1.20 4.55
CA SER A 65 13.42 -2.32 5.21
C SER A 65 13.79 -1.97 6.65
N GLU A 66 13.54 -2.88 7.58
CA GLU A 66 14.09 -2.90 8.94
C GLU A 66 15.04 -4.09 9.14
#